data_AF-A0A846P9A1-F1
#
_entry.id   AF-A0A846P9A1-F1
#
_cell.length_a   1.000
_cell.length_b   1.000
_cell.length_c   1.000
_cell.angle_alpha   90.00
_cell.angle_beta   90.00
_cell.angle_gamma   90.00
#
_symmetry.space_group_name_H-M   'P 1'
#
loop_
_entity.id
_entity.type
_entity.pdbx_description
1 polymer ?
#
loop_
_entity_poly.entity_id
_entity_poly.type
_entity_poly.pdbx_seq_one_letter_code
_entity_poly.pdbx_strand_id
1 'polypeptide(L)'
;SDVLEALSSFLQSLGYRVPTKQGKTTPKELQTLLEACRGKAEERVLNRVLLRAMKQAHYAPENIGHFGLASTCYTHFTSPIRRYPDLVVHRMLDKVLTGEKLKPKEKEDLSRYLEEAGTHTSERERVAMGAEREMVDLKKAQFMMDKIGQEFSGFITSLANFGFFVELDSYFIEGLVRLS
;
A
#
# COMPACT_ATOMS: atom_id res chain seq x y z
N SER A 1 -9.89 11.48 -8.64
CA SER A 1 -11.32 11.69 -8.39
C SER A 1 -12.05 10.36 -8.45
N ASP A 2 -11.81 9.59 -9.50
CA ASP A 2 -12.64 8.44 -9.91
C ASP A 2 -12.65 7.27 -8.92
N VAL A 3 -11.51 6.93 -8.31
CA VAL A 3 -11.42 5.78 -7.38
C VAL A 3 -12.19 6.04 -6.08
N LEU A 4 -12.15 7.26 -5.55
CA LEU A 4 -12.89 7.64 -4.34
C LEU A 4 -14.38 7.79 -4.61
N GLU A 5 -14.76 8.24 -5.80
CA GLU A 5 -16.17 8.32 -6.24
C GLU A 5 -16.78 6.93 -6.47
N ALA A 6 -16.03 6.01 -7.09
CA ALA A 6 -16.41 4.62 -7.24
C ALA A 6 -16.53 3.91 -5.87
N LEU A 7 -15.56 4.13 -4.98
CA LEU A 7 -15.59 3.65 -3.60
C LEU A 7 -16.81 4.21 -2.84
N SER A 8 -17.08 5.51 -2.96
CA SER A 8 -18.23 6.13 -2.30
C SER A 8 -19.56 5.54 -2.77
N SER A 9 -19.72 5.34 -4.08
CA SER A 9 -20.93 4.72 -4.66
C SER A 9 -21.10 3.28 -4.17
N PHE A 10 -20.01 2.50 -4.14
CA PHE A 10 -20.02 1.14 -3.61
C PHE A 10 -20.39 1.10 -2.12
N LEU A 11 -19.78 1.95 -1.30
CA LEU A 11 -20.07 2.03 0.12
C LEU A 11 -21.51 2.44 0.41
N GLN A 12 -22.05 3.38 -0.38
CA GLN A 12 -23.46 3.77 -0.26
C GLN A 12 -24.41 2.61 -0.57
N SER A 13 -24.08 1.76 -1.55
CA SER A 13 -24.88 0.55 -1.85
C SER A 13 -24.92 -0.45 -0.70
N LEU A 14 -23.89 -0.44 0.17
CA LEU A 14 -23.79 -1.24 1.37
C LEU A 14 -24.33 -0.53 2.62
N GLY A 15 -24.93 0.66 2.47
CA GLY A 15 -25.48 1.45 3.58
C GLY A 15 -24.43 2.26 4.36
N TYR A 16 -23.18 2.30 3.90
CA TYR A 16 -22.11 3.10 4.51
C TYR A 16 -21.96 4.45 3.81
N ARG A 17 -21.76 5.51 4.58
CA ARG A 17 -21.38 6.82 4.04
C ARG A 17 -19.91 7.07 4.34
N VAL A 18 -19.14 7.39 3.31
CA VAL A 18 -17.78 7.93 3.51
C VAL A 18 -17.94 9.34 4.05
N PRO A 19 -17.53 9.63 5.30
CA PRO A 19 -17.49 10.99 5.77
C PRO A 19 -16.46 11.73 4.93
N THR A 20 -16.90 12.76 4.22
CA THR A 20 -16.03 13.65 3.46
C THR A 20 -16.15 15.04 4.05
N LYS A 21 -15.04 15.62 4.50
CA LYS A 21 -14.99 17.01 4.93
C LYS A 21 -14.33 17.81 3.82
N GLN A 22 -15.06 18.74 3.21
CA GLN A 22 -14.57 19.58 2.10
C GLN A 22 -14.04 18.75 0.90
N GLY A 23 -14.67 17.62 0.60
CA GLY A 23 -14.24 16.73 -0.49
C GLY A 23 -12.95 15.94 -0.22
N LYS A 24 -12.39 15.99 1.00
CA LYS A 24 -11.25 15.18 1.44
C LYS A 24 -11.68 14.24 2.56
N THR A 25 -11.24 12.98 2.47
CA THR A 25 -11.41 11.99 3.52
C THR A 25 -10.17 11.98 4.41
N THR A 26 -10.37 11.96 5.72
CA THR A 26 -9.29 11.89 6.72
C THR A 26 -9.02 10.45 7.17
N PRO A 27 -7.82 10.14 7.72
CA PRO A 27 -7.53 8.81 8.24
C PRO A 27 -8.50 8.37 9.36
N LYS A 28 -8.95 9.31 10.19
CA LYS A 28 -9.90 9.05 11.30
C LYS A 28 -11.29 8.67 10.81
N GLU A 29 -11.74 9.27 9.72
CA GLU A 29 -13.03 8.94 9.09
C GLU A 29 -13.00 7.55 8.46
N LEU A 30 -11.89 7.17 7.80
CA LEU A 30 -11.68 5.81 7.31
C LEU A 30 -11.63 4.80 8.46
N GLN A 31 -10.95 5.13 9.56
CA GLN A 31 -10.91 4.26 10.73
C GLN A 31 -12.31 4.05 11.32
N THR A 32 -13.13 5.10 11.40
CA THR A 32 -14.51 5.00 11.89
C THR A 32 -15.36 4.10 11.00
N LEU A 33 -15.17 4.19 9.68
CA LEU A 33 -15.82 3.30 8.71
C LEU A 33 -15.39 1.84 8.91
N LEU A 34 -14.10 1.58 9.09
CA LEU A 34 -13.57 0.23 9.35
C LEU A 34 -14.15 -0.36 10.65
N GLU A 35 -14.21 0.43 11.73
CA GLU A 35 -14.82 0.00 12.98
C GLU A 35 -16.32 -0.32 12.83
N ALA A 36 -17.05 0.49 12.06
CA ALA A 36 -18.48 0.26 11.81
C ALA A 36 -18.77 -1.02 11.00
N CYS A 37 -17.77 -1.53 10.26
CA CYS A 37 -17.88 -2.73 9.44
C CYS A 37 -17.37 -3.99 10.16
N ARG A 38 -16.69 -3.83 11.30
CA ARG A 38 -16.04 -4.93 12.03
C ARG A 38 -17.06 -6.02 12.40
N GLY A 39 -16.74 -7.26 12.07
CA GLY A 39 -17.55 -8.45 12.34
C GLY A 39 -18.72 -8.67 11.37
N LYS A 40 -18.87 -7.84 10.34
CA LYS A 40 -19.95 -7.99 9.33
C LYS A 40 -19.45 -8.73 8.09
N ALA A 41 -20.38 -9.27 7.31
CA ALA A 41 -20.07 -10.08 6.13
C ALA A 41 -19.25 -9.29 5.08
N GLU A 42 -19.48 -7.99 4.98
CA GLU A 42 -18.83 -7.08 4.04
C GLU A 42 -17.45 -6.56 4.49
N GLU A 43 -17.00 -6.85 5.72
CA GLU A 43 -15.75 -6.32 6.28
C GLU A 43 -14.54 -6.60 5.38
N ARG A 44 -14.42 -7.85 4.91
CA ARG A 44 -13.28 -8.30 4.09
C ARG A 44 -13.25 -7.60 2.73
N VAL A 45 -14.40 -7.41 2.11
CA VAL A 45 -14.53 -6.69 0.83
C VAL A 45 -14.19 -5.23 1.02
N LEU A 46 -14.75 -4.60 2.04
CA LEU A 46 -14.57 -3.18 2.33
C LEU A 46 -13.11 -2.83 2.64
N ASN A 47 -12.44 -3.64 3.47
CA ASN A 47 -11.00 -3.53 3.72
C ASN A 47 -10.19 -3.60 2.42
N ARG A 48 -10.49 -4.58 1.55
CA ARG A 48 -9.77 -4.77 0.29
C ARG A 48 -9.95 -3.60 -0.68
N VAL A 49 -11.18 -3.08 -0.82
CA VAL A 49 -11.45 -1.94 -1.71
C VAL A 49 -10.80 -0.66 -1.16
N LEU A 50 -10.86 -0.42 0.15
CA LEU A 50 -10.21 0.72 0.79
C LEU A 50 -8.69 0.70 0.58
N LEU A 51 -8.03 -0.44 0.84
CA LEU A 51 -6.59 -0.58 0.64
C LEU A 51 -6.17 -0.32 -0.81
N ARG A 52 -6.97 -0.77 -1.79
CA ARG A 52 -6.74 -0.51 -3.22
C ARG A 52 -6.96 0.95 -3.62
N ALA A 53 -7.80 1.69 -2.88
CA ALA A 53 -8.06 3.10 -3.14
C ALA A 53 -6.95 4.02 -2.59
N MET A 54 -6.12 3.54 -1.67
CA MET A 54 -5.02 4.32 -1.10
C MET A 54 -3.89 4.50 -2.10
N LYS A 55 -3.26 5.68 -2.09
CA LYS A 55 -2.05 5.92 -2.88
C LYS A 55 -0.89 5.11 -2.32
N GLN A 56 -0.05 4.60 -3.21
CA GLN A 56 1.22 3.99 -2.83
C GLN A 56 2.17 5.04 -2.25
N ALA A 57 2.81 4.72 -1.13
CA ALA A 57 3.86 5.55 -0.54
C ALA A 57 5.12 5.58 -1.44
N HIS A 58 5.87 6.66 -1.39
CA HIS A 58 7.13 6.82 -2.11
C HIS A 58 8.06 7.76 -1.33
N TYR A 59 9.36 7.68 -1.62
CA TYR A 59 10.35 8.60 -1.08
C TYR A 59 10.36 9.90 -1.87
N ALA A 60 10.27 11.03 -1.17
CA ALA A 60 10.36 12.36 -1.74
C ALA A 60 11.09 13.29 -0.77
N PRO A 61 11.81 14.33 -1.27
CA PRO A 61 12.40 15.35 -0.41
C PRO A 61 11.36 16.24 0.26
N GLU A 62 10.20 16.45 -0.39
CA GLU A 62 9.11 17.24 0.16
C GLU A 62 8.24 16.40 1.12
N ASN A 63 8.07 16.90 2.34
CA ASN A 63 7.19 16.25 3.32
C ASN A 63 5.73 16.67 3.11
N ILE A 64 4.96 15.80 2.48
CA ILE A 64 3.50 15.95 2.31
C ILE A 64 2.69 15.24 3.41
N GLY A 65 3.35 14.68 4.42
CA GLY A 65 2.77 13.81 5.45
C GLY A 65 2.53 12.37 4.99
N HIS A 66 2.15 11.50 5.92
CA HIS A 66 1.89 10.09 5.68
C HIS A 66 0.45 9.72 6.07
N PHE A 67 -0.45 9.71 5.07
CA PHE A 67 -1.89 9.49 5.27
C PHE A 67 -2.21 8.18 5.99
N GLY A 68 -1.62 7.06 5.56
CA GLY A 68 -1.86 5.75 6.17
C GLY A 68 -1.35 5.59 7.60
N LEU A 69 -0.48 6.50 8.07
CA LEU A 69 0.02 6.52 9.46
C LEU A 69 -0.59 7.67 10.26
N ALA A 70 -1.47 8.45 9.65
CA ALA A 70 -2.01 9.68 10.22
C ALA A 70 -0.93 10.64 10.78
N SER A 71 0.25 10.70 10.14
CA SER A 71 1.38 11.53 10.57
C SER A 71 1.60 12.73 9.64
N THR A 72 1.92 13.90 10.20
CA THR A 72 2.29 15.10 9.44
C THR A 72 3.76 15.14 9.03
N CYS A 73 4.60 14.31 9.64
CA CYS A 73 6.02 14.21 9.33
C CYS A 73 6.49 12.78 9.58
N TYR A 74 7.00 12.14 8.54
CA TYR A 74 7.48 10.76 8.62
C TYR A 74 8.62 10.55 7.63
N THR A 75 9.66 9.85 8.08
CA THR A 75 10.75 9.39 7.24
C THR A 75 11.27 8.06 7.78
N HIS A 76 11.81 7.22 6.89
CA HIS A 76 12.50 6.00 7.31
C HIS A 76 13.89 6.32 7.84
N PHE A 77 14.22 5.78 9.01
CA PHE A 77 15.49 6.01 9.69
C PHE A 77 16.10 4.75 10.32
N THR A 78 15.27 3.78 10.70
CA THR A 78 15.66 2.68 11.60
C THR A 78 16.32 1.48 10.91
N SER A 79 16.57 1.51 9.60
CA SER A 79 17.10 0.35 8.87
C SER A 79 18.10 0.70 7.74
N PRO A 80 19.19 1.44 8.03
CA PRO A 80 20.19 1.85 7.02
C PRO A 80 20.93 0.70 6.34
N ILE A 81 20.98 -0.49 6.96
CA ILE A 81 21.62 -1.67 6.37
C ILE A 81 20.86 -2.20 5.14
N ARG A 82 19.53 -2.06 5.12
CA ARG A 82 18.65 -2.69 4.11
C ARG A 82 17.76 -1.72 3.35
N ARG A 83 17.86 -0.41 3.64
CA ARG A 83 17.14 0.67 2.96
C ARG A 83 18.07 1.85 2.77
N TYR A 84 18.36 2.16 1.50
CA TYR A 84 19.24 3.28 1.14
C TYR A 84 18.72 4.66 1.61
N PRO A 85 17.41 4.96 1.60
CA PRO A 85 16.89 6.21 2.14
C PRO A 85 17.27 6.45 3.60
N ASP A 86 17.19 5.43 4.46
CA ASP A 86 17.63 5.53 5.85
C ASP A 86 19.12 5.92 5.95
N LEU A 87 19.99 5.36 5.10
CA LEU A 87 21.41 5.71 5.08
C LEU A 87 21.64 7.18 4.70
N VAL A 88 20.87 7.72 3.75
CA VAL A 88 20.91 9.13 3.38
C VAL A 88 20.50 10.01 4.56
N VAL A 89 19.40 9.66 5.24
CA VAL A 89 18.94 10.38 6.43
C VAL A 89 20.00 10.35 7.54
N HIS A 90 20.63 9.20 7.80
CA HIS A 90 21.73 9.09 8.78
C HIS A 90 22.88 10.05 8.46
N ARG A 91 23.33 10.10 7.20
CA ARG A 91 24.39 11.03 6.75
C ARG A 91 23.99 12.50 6.89
N MET A 92 22.74 12.83 6.57
CA MET A 92 22.23 14.20 6.72
C MET A 92 22.13 14.59 8.20
N LEU A 93 21.67 13.68 9.06
CA LEU A 93 21.56 13.92 10.49
C LEU A 93 22.94 14.16 11.12
N ASP A 94 23.94 13.36 10.75
CA ASP A 94 25.32 13.53 11.23
C ASP A 94 25.90 14.92 10.89
N LYS A 95 25.72 15.38 9.65
CA LYS A 95 26.11 16.74 9.23
C LYS A 95 25.44 17.84 10.06
N VAL A 96 24.14 17.67 10.36
CA VAL A 96 23.39 18.63 11.17
C VAL A 96 23.88 18.62 12.63
N LEU A 97 24.13 17.45 13.21
CA LEU A 97 24.59 17.31 14.60
C LEU A 97 26.02 17.82 14.80
N THR A 98 26.88 17.71 13.79
CA THR A 98 28.25 18.26 13.82
C THR A 98 28.31 19.77 13.55
N GLY A 99 27.17 20.41 13.28
CA GLY A 99 27.07 21.85 13.05
C GLY A 99 27.51 22.30 11.66
N GLU A 100 27.65 21.38 10.70
CA GLU A 100 27.98 21.70 9.31
C GLU A 100 26.81 22.50 8.68
N LYS A 101 27.09 23.74 8.27
CA LYS A 101 26.11 24.57 7.56
C LYS A 101 26.33 24.45 6.07
N LEU A 102 25.31 23.97 5.37
CA LEU A 102 25.30 23.92 3.91
C LEU A 102 25.25 25.35 3.33
N LYS A 103 26.17 25.63 2.40
CA LYS A 103 26.12 26.82 1.54
C LYS A 103 24.91 26.73 0.60
N PRO A 104 24.43 27.86 0.05
CA PRO A 104 23.27 27.86 -0.85
C PRO A 104 23.38 26.87 -2.01
N LYS A 105 24.55 26.80 -2.65
CA LYS A 105 24.82 25.85 -3.75
C LYS A 105 24.76 24.38 -3.29
N GLU A 106 25.34 24.07 -2.14
CA GLU A 106 25.33 22.71 -1.57
C GLU A 106 23.91 22.26 -1.21
N LYS A 107 23.07 23.20 -0.75
CA LYS A 107 21.65 22.93 -0.49
C LYS A 107 20.88 22.62 -1.77
N GLU A 108 21.17 23.35 -2.86
CA GLU A 108 20.55 23.12 -4.16
C GLU A 108 21.00 21.78 -4.76
N ASP A 109 22.30 21.48 -4.74
CA ASP A 109 22.87 20.22 -5.19
C ASP A 109 22.28 19.04 -4.40
N LEU A 110 22.14 19.19 -3.08
CA LEU A 110 21.50 18.18 -2.22
C LEU A 110 20.02 17.98 -2.58
N SER A 111 19.28 19.07 -2.83
CA SER A 111 17.86 18.96 -3.23
C SER A 111 17.71 18.16 -4.52
N ARG A 112 18.51 18.47 -5.54
CA ARG A 112 18.53 17.73 -6.82
C ARG A 112 18.87 16.25 -6.61
N TYR A 113 19.88 15.97 -5.78
CA TYR A 113 20.25 14.60 -5.43
C TYR A 113 19.10 13.84 -4.73
N LEU A 114 18.39 14.48 -3.80
CA LEU A 114 17.31 13.83 -3.06
C LEU A 114 16.09 13.52 -3.94
N GLU A 115 15.79 14.34 -4.94
CA GLU A 115 14.74 14.06 -5.93
C GLU A 115 15.07 12.81 -6.75
N GLU A 116 16.30 12.74 -7.26
CA GLU A 116 16.79 11.58 -8.02
C GLU A 116 16.83 10.32 -7.15
N ALA A 117 17.42 10.41 -5.96
CA ALA A 117 17.52 9.29 -5.02
C ALA A 117 16.14 8.81 -4.56
N GLY A 118 15.20 9.72 -4.29
CA GLY A 118 13.83 9.40 -3.93
C GLY A 118 13.10 8.64 -5.03
N THR A 119 13.23 9.11 -6.28
CA THR A 119 12.67 8.43 -7.46
C THR A 119 13.27 7.03 -7.62
N HIS A 120 14.60 6.95 -7.65
CA HIS A 120 15.33 5.69 -7.83
C HIS A 120 14.99 4.65 -6.76
N THR A 121 15.05 5.03 -5.48
CA THR A 121 14.80 4.09 -4.38
C THR A 121 13.34 3.63 -4.34
N SER A 122 12.39 4.50 -4.67
CA SER A 122 10.97 4.13 -4.81
C SER A 122 10.74 3.14 -5.95
N GLU A 123 11.43 3.30 -7.08
CA GLU A 123 11.36 2.34 -8.18
C GLU A 123 11.98 1.00 -7.82
N ARG A 124 13.15 1.01 -7.17
CA ARG A 124 13.81 -0.23 -6.72
C ARG A 124 12.96 -0.98 -5.69
N GLU A 125 12.27 -0.27 -4.80
CA GLU A 125 11.30 -0.87 -3.87
C GLU A 125 10.16 -1.56 -4.63
N ARG A 126 9.59 -0.90 -5.65
CA ARG A 126 8.55 -1.52 -6.50
C ARG A 126 9.03 -2.78 -7.22
N VAL A 127 10.25 -2.75 -7.76
CA VAL A 127 10.85 -3.92 -8.42
C VAL A 127 11.04 -5.07 -7.43
N ALA A 128 11.56 -4.79 -6.23
CA ALA A 128 11.75 -5.79 -5.19
C ALA A 128 10.41 -6.41 -4.74
N MET A 129 9.39 -5.58 -4.52
CA MET A 129 8.03 -6.05 -4.18
C MET A 129 7.43 -6.92 -5.29
N GLY A 130 7.66 -6.57 -6.57
CA GLY A 130 7.23 -7.35 -7.72
C GLY A 130 7.86 -8.74 -7.72
N ALA A 131 9.18 -8.80 -7.58
CA ALA A 131 9.91 -10.07 -7.54
C ALA A 131 9.51 -10.95 -6.34
N GLU A 132 9.30 -10.34 -5.16
CA GLU A 132 8.81 -11.06 -3.98
C GLU A 132 7.42 -11.66 -4.24
N ARG A 133 6.51 -10.88 -4.83
CA ARG A 133 5.17 -11.35 -5.19
C ARG A 133 5.22 -12.52 -6.16
N GLU A 134 6.02 -12.43 -7.22
CA GLU A 134 6.19 -13.52 -8.20
C GLU A 134 6.70 -14.80 -7.54
N MET A 135 7.68 -14.67 -6.64
CA MET A 135 8.21 -15.81 -5.88
C MET A 135 7.16 -16.43 -4.96
N VAL A 136 6.36 -15.61 -4.28
CA VAL A 136 5.25 -16.08 -3.45
C VAL A 136 4.20 -16.80 -4.28
N ASP A 137 3.81 -16.24 -5.43
CA ASP A 137 2.80 -16.84 -6.32
C ASP A 137 3.30 -18.19 -6.89
N LEU A 138 4.57 -18.27 -7.28
CA LEU A 138 5.20 -19.53 -7.68
C LEU A 138 5.15 -20.57 -6.55
N LYS A 139 5.49 -20.16 -5.32
CA LYS A 139 5.49 -21.06 -4.16
C LYS A 139 4.08 -21.51 -3.77
N LYS A 140 3.08 -20.64 -3.91
CA LYS A 140 1.67 -21.00 -3.74
C LYS A 140 1.23 -22.03 -4.77
N ALA A 141 1.59 -21.84 -6.04
CA ALA A 141 1.29 -22.82 -7.09
C ALA A 141 1.95 -24.18 -6.81
N GLN A 142 3.23 -24.18 -6.43
CA GLN A 142 3.95 -25.40 -6.02
C GLN A 142 3.27 -26.10 -4.83
N PHE A 143 2.83 -25.33 -3.83
CA PHE A 143 2.13 -25.85 -2.67
C PHE A 143 0.76 -26.47 -2.99
N MET A 144 0.10 -26.05 -4.08
CA MET A 144 -1.21 -26.59 -4.49
C MET A 144 -1.12 -27.82 -5.41
N MET A 145 0.07 -28.21 -5.86
CA MET A 145 0.24 -29.31 -6.83
C MET A 145 -0.28 -30.66 -6.32
N ASP A 146 -0.12 -30.94 -5.02
CA ASP A 146 -0.59 -32.17 -4.38
C ASP A 146 -2.05 -32.10 -3.89
N LYS A 147 -2.74 -30.98 -4.15
CA LYS A 147 -4.12 -30.70 -3.72
C LYS A 147 -5.13 -30.71 -4.86
N ILE A 148 -4.71 -31.17 -6.04
CA ILE A 148 -5.58 -31.30 -7.20
C ILE A 148 -6.68 -32.34 -6.90
N GLY A 149 -7.93 -31.96 -7.19
CA GLY A 149 -9.11 -32.79 -6.92
C GLY A 149 -9.66 -32.69 -5.49
N GLN A 150 -9.01 -31.92 -4.60
CA GLN A 150 -9.54 -31.63 -3.27
C GLN A 150 -10.51 -30.45 -3.32
N GLU A 151 -11.46 -30.44 -2.38
CA GLU A 151 -12.44 -29.37 -2.22
C GLU A 151 -12.00 -28.42 -1.10
N PHE A 152 -12.20 -27.12 -1.33
CA PHE A 152 -11.85 -26.07 -0.38
C PHE A 152 -12.97 -25.05 -0.27
N SER A 153 -13.21 -24.57 0.94
CA SER A 153 -13.99 -23.35 1.17
C SER A 153 -13.16 -22.12 0.80
N GLY A 154 -13.82 -21.11 0.26
CA GLY A 154 -13.16 -19.87 -0.12
C GLY A 154 -14.15 -18.74 -0.36
N PHE A 155 -13.59 -17.55 -0.50
CA PHE A 155 -14.33 -16.32 -0.66
C PHE A 155 -14.09 -15.72 -2.05
N ILE A 156 -15.17 -15.29 -2.72
CA ILE A 156 -15.06 -14.64 -4.03
C ILE A 156 -14.43 -13.27 -3.86
N THR A 157 -13.25 -13.07 -4.43
CA THR A 157 -12.45 -11.87 -4.24
C THR A 157 -12.59 -10.84 -5.35
N SER A 158 -12.86 -11.28 -6.57
CA SER A 158 -13.12 -10.39 -7.71
C SER A 158 -13.88 -11.10 -8.82
N LEU A 159 -14.59 -10.31 -9.62
CA LEU A 159 -15.34 -10.76 -10.79
C LEU A 159 -14.66 -10.23 -12.06
N ALA A 160 -14.62 -11.05 -13.09
CA ALA A 160 -14.16 -10.69 -14.43
C ALA A 160 -15.13 -11.24 -15.47
N ASN A 161 -15.12 -10.67 -16.69
CA ASN A 161 -16.03 -11.13 -17.75
C ASN A 161 -15.81 -12.61 -18.13
N PHE A 162 -14.64 -13.18 -17.83
CA PHE A 162 -14.27 -14.55 -18.14
C PHE A 162 -14.34 -15.51 -16.94
N GLY A 163 -14.72 -15.04 -15.76
CA GLY A 163 -14.59 -15.85 -14.54
C GLY A 163 -14.67 -15.05 -13.25
N PHE A 164 -14.42 -15.72 -12.15
CA PHE A 164 -14.28 -15.08 -10.84
C PHE A 164 -13.10 -15.67 -10.09
N PHE A 165 -12.48 -14.85 -9.25
CA PHE A 165 -11.37 -15.26 -8.41
C PHE A 165 -11.89 -15.65 -7.03
N VAL A 166 -11.33 -16.73 -6.48
CA VAL A 166 -11.67 -17.26 -5.15
C VAL A 166 -10.39 -17.36 -4.33
N GLU A 167 -10.36 -16.74 -3.16
CA GLU A 167 -9.30 -16.92 -2.17
C GLU A 167 -9.73 -17.99 -1.16
N LEU A 168 -8.91 -19.02 -0.97
CA LEU A 168 -9.23 -20.11 -0.07
C LEU A 168 -9.22 -19.62 1.39
N ASP A 169 -10.06 -20.21 2.24
CA ASP A 169 -10.10 -19.82 3.66
C ASP A 169 -8.92 -20.41 4.44
N SER A 170 -8.57 -21.66 4.12
CA SER A 170 -7.47 -22.38 4.78
C SER A 170 -6.09 -21.91 4.33
N TYR A 171 -5.99 -21.26 3.17
CA TYR A 171 -4.74 -20.85 2.56
C TYR A 171 -4.93 -19.49 1.90
N PHE A 172 -4.03 -18.52 2.13
CA PHE A 172 -4.04 -17.21 1.46
C PHE A 172 -3.65 -17.29 -0.03
N ILE A 173 -4.30 -18.21 -0.76
CA ILE A 173 -4.06 -18.59 -2.15
C ILE A 173 -5.33 -18.26 -2.92
N GLU A 174 -5.16 -17.54 -4.02
CA GLU A 174 -6.24 -17.13 -4.92
C GLU A 174 -6.18 -17.97 -6.20
N GLY A 175 -7.34 -18.42 -6.68
CA GLY A 175 -7.49 -19.18 -7.92
C GLY A 175 -8.61 -18.62 -8.80
N LEU A 176 -8.54 -18.89 -10.11
CA LEU A 176 -9.56 -18.47 -11.08
C LEU A 176 -10.54 -19.61 -11.37
N VAL A 177 -11.83 -19.33 -11.21
CA VAL A 177 -12.91 -20.16 -11.74
C VAL A 177 -13.41 -19.54 -13.04
N ARG A 178 -13.20 -20.23 -14.16
CA ARG A 178 -13.59 -19.74 -15.48
C ARG A 178 -15.09 -19.96 -15.72
N LEU A 179 -15.76 -18.95 -16.28
CA LEU A 179 -17.11 -19.11 -16.82
C LEU A 179 -17.01 -19.90 -18.13
N SER A 180 -17.70 -21.05 -18.20
CA SER A 180 -17.73 -21.92 -19.38
C SER A 180 -18.65 -21.37 -20.47
#